data_AF-A0A949T928-F1
#
_entry.id   AF-A0A949T928-F1
#
_cell.length_a   1.000
_cell.length_b   1.000
_cell.length_c   1.000
_cell.angle_alpha   90.00
_cell.angle_beta   90.00
_cell.angle_gamma   90.00
#
_symmetry.space_group_name_H-M   'P 1'
#
loop_
_entity.id
_entity.type
_entity.pdbx_description
1 polymer ?
#
loop_
_entity_poly.entity_id
_entity_poly.type
_entity_poly.pdbx_seq_one_letter_code
_entity_poly.pdbx_strand_id
1 'polypeptide(L)'
;MAQRPVYPFCAIVGQEEMKLALILATISPDLSGVLIRGEKGTAKSTAVRGLAALLPQHREIPGPYHLSPEEYPTHTVALNLPEVMPEPRTVQVPV
;
A
#
# COMPACT_ATOMS: atom_id res chain seq x y z
N MET A 1 -0.61 -19.21 -10.96
CA MET A 1 -1.01 -18.12 -11.88
C MET A 1 0.21 -17.26 -12.13
N ALA A 2 0.62 -17.06 -13.39
CA ALA A 2 1.74 -16.16 -13.70
C ALA A 2 1.34 -14.73 -13.30
N GLN A 3 2.08 -14.10 -12.39
CA GLN A 3 1.83 -12.71 -12.02
C GLN A 3 2.04 -11.84 -13.25
N ARG A 4 1.04 -11.02 -13.58
CA ARG A 4 1.16 -10.08 -14.68
C ARG A 4 2.31 -9.12 -14.35
N PRO A 5 3.33 -9.00 -15.21
CA PRO A 5 4.50 -8.17 -14.91
C PRO A 5 4.06 -6.72 -14.70
N VAL A 6 4.54 -6.13 -13.60
CA VAL A 6 4.30 -4.73 -13.25
C VAL A 6 5.38 -3.88 -13.90
N TYR A 7 5.01 -2.73 -14.46
CA TYR A 7 5.98 -1.80 -15.05
C TYR A 7 6.84 -1.17 -13.94
N PRO A 8 8.19 -1.19 -14.04
CA PRO A 8 9.06 -0.69 -12.98
C PRO A 8 8.84 0.80 -12.70
N PHE A 9 8.69 1.18 -11.43
CA PHE A 9 8.50 2.58 -11.03
C PHE A 9 9.62 3.50 -11.51
N CYS A 10 10.87 3.04 -11.44
CA CYS A 10 12.04 3.78 -11.90
C CYS A 10 12.12 3.95 -13.42
N ALA A 11 11.41 3.13 -14.19
CA ALA A 11 11.37 3.23 -15.65
C ALA A 11 10.35 4.28 -16.15
N ILE A 12 9.57 4.89 -15.24
CA ILE A 12 8.61 5.93 -15.60
C ILE A 12 9.35 7.23 -15.91
N VAL A 13 9.26 7.64 -17.18
CA VAL A 13 9.89 8.86 -17.70
C VAL A 13 9.11 10.09 -17.26
N GLY A 14 9.83 11.09 -16.74
CA GLY A 14 9.25 12.33 -16.23
C GLY A 14 8.37 12.11 -15.00
N GLN A 15 7.38 12.99 -14.80
CA GLN A 15 6.46 12.95 -13.65
C GLN A 15 7.17 13.04 -12.29
N GLU A 16 8.25 13.85 -12.22
CA GLU A 16 9.11 13.95 -11.04
C GLU A 16 8.35 14.36 -9.78
N GLU A 17 7.42 15.31 -9.89
CA GLU A 17 6.59 15.76 -8.76
C GLU A 17 5.67 14.63 -8.25
N MET A 18 5.05 13.87 -9.16
CA MET A 18 4.21 12.73 -8.78
C MET A 18 5.03 11.61 -8.14
N LYS A 19 6.20 11.28 -8.71
CA LYS A 19 7.10 10.26 -8.16
C LYS A 19 7.58 10.68 -6.76
N LEU A 20 7.99 11.93 -6.59
CA LEU A 20 8.40 12.48 -5.31
C LEU A 20 7.28 12.41 -4.28
N ALA A 21 6.07 12.85 -4.64
CA ALA A 21 4.93 12.81 -3.73
C ALA A 21 4.61 11.39 -3.26
N LEU A 22 4.65 10.41 -4.16
CA LEU A 22 4.43 9.00 -3.82
C LEU A 22 5.54 8.43 -2.93
N ILE A 23 6.81 8.77 -3.19
CA ILE A 23 7.94 8.36 -2.35
C ILE A 23 7.79 8.97 -0.94
N LEU A 24 7.48 10.26 -0.85
CA LEU A 24 7.31 10.95 0.43
C LEU A 24 6.16 10.36 1.25
N ALA A 25 5.01 10.10 0.62
CA ALA A 25 3.88 9.47 1.30
C ALA A 25 4.18 8.04 1.79
N THR A 26 5.14 7.36 1.16
CA THR A 26 5.61 6.04 1.61
C THR A 26 6.53 6.16 2.83
N ILE A 27 7.36 7.21 2.89
CA ILE A 27 8.36 7.40 3.94
C ILE A 27 7.75 8.00 5.22
N SER A 28 6.79 8.91 5.07
CA SER A 28 6.24 9.71 6.17
C SER A 28 4.75 9.44 6.34
N PRO A 29 4.33 8.61 7.31
CA PRO A 29 2.92 8.29 7.55
C PRO A 29 2.03 9.51 7.84
N ASP A 30 2.61 10.60 8.36
CA ASP A 30 1.91 11.87 8.61
C ASP A 30 1.38 12.52 7.31
N LEU A 31 1.95 12.15 6.16
CA LEU A 31 1.46 12.54 4.85
C LEU A 31 0.31 11.60 4.47
N SER A 32 -0.88 11.89 5.00
CA SER A 32 -2.10 11.08 4.91
C SER A 32 -2.46 10.54 3.51
N GLY A 33 -2.01 11.15 2.41
CA GLY A 33 -2.19 10.62 1.06
C GLY A 33 -1.84 11.61 -0.05
N VAL A 34 -1.80 11.13 -1.30
CA VAL A 34 -1.49 11.92 -2.49
C VAL A 34 -2.66 11.92 -3.47
N LEU A 35 -3.18 13.09 -3.80
CA LEU A 35 -4.19 13.24 -4.84
C LEU A 35 -3.54 13.54 -6.20
N ILE A 36 -3.49 12.53 -7.07
CA ILE A 36 -2.89 12.67 -8.41
C ILE A 36 -3.98 12.99 -9.44
N ARG A 37 -3.95 14.20 -10.02
CA ARG A 37 -4.84 14.60 -11.12
C ARG A 37 -4.13 14.54 -12.48
N GLY A 38 -4.89 14.33 -13.55
CA GLY A 38 -4.38 14.38 -14.93
C GLY A 38 -5.25 13.60 -15.91
N GLU A 39 -4.93 13.67 -17.19
CA GLU A 39 -5.69 13.02 -18.27
C GLU A 39 -5.59 11.48 -18.25
N LYS A 40 -6.51 10.80 -18.94
CA LYS A 40 -6.41 9.35 -19.15
C LYS A 40 -5.16 9.04 -19.97
N GLY A 41 -4.46 7.95 -19.64
CA GLY A 41 -3.25 7.54 -20.36
C GLY A 41 -1.93 8.10 -19.81
N THR A 42 -1.96 8.92 -18.75
CA THR A 42 -0.77 9.50 -18.11
C THR A 42 -0.03 8.56 -17.14
N ALA A 43 -0.32 7.25 -17.17
CA ALA A 43 0.34 6.24 -16.34
C ALA A 43 0.20 6.40 -14.80
N LYS A 44 -0.75 7.20 -14.29
CA LYS A 44 -0.99 7.40 -12.84
C LYS A 44 -1.11 6.08 -12.06
N SER A 45 -2.01 5.18 -12.47
CA SER A 45 -2.19 3.90 -11.78
C SER A 45 -1.07 2.89 -12.09
N THR A 46 -0.30 3.11 -13.16
CA THR A 46 0.92 2.35 -13.43
C THR A 46 2.01 2.71 -12.42
N ALA A 47 2.17 3.99 -12.09
CA ALA A 47 3.13 4.45 -11.09
C ALA A 47 2.84 3.90 -9.70
N VAL A 48 1.58 3.96 -9.26
CA VAL A 48 1.18 3.41 -7.95
C VAL A 48 1.48 1.91 -7.86
N ARG A 49 1.11 1.12 -8.89
CA ARG A 49 1.40 -0.32 -8.92
C ARG A 49 2.89 -0.62 -8.96
N GLY A 50 3.65 0.13 -9.75
CA GLY A 50 5.10 0.01 -9.83
C GLY A 50 5.77 0.27 -8.48
N LEU A 51 5.29 1.28 -7.73
CA LEU A 51 5.81 1.58 -6.41
C LEU A 51 5.45 0.50 -5.39
N ALA A 52 4.19 0.05 -5.35
CA ALA A 52 3.75 -1.01 -4.43
C ALA A 52 4.51 -2.32 -4.63
N ALA A 53 4.94 -2.62 -5.87
CA ALA A 53 5.77 -3.78 -6.17
C ALA A 53 7.19 -3.69 -5.56
N LEU A 54 7.67 -2.49 -5.24
CA LEU A 54 8.96 -2.26 -4.58
C LEU A 54 8.88 -2.29 -3.05
N LEU A 55 7.68 -2.14 -2.48
CA LEU A 55 7.51 -2.12 -1.04
C LEU A 55 7.68 -3.53 -0.44
N PRO A 56 8.24 -3.64 0.77
CA PRO A 56 8.36 -4.91 1.45
C PRO A 56 6.97 -5.50 1.70
N GLN A 57 6.91 -6.83 1.72
CA GLN A 57 5.73 -7.52 2.21
C GLN A 57 5.56 -7.26 3.71
N HIS A 58 4.33 -7.14 4.17
CA HIS A 58 3.99 -6.96 5.58
C HIS A 58 3.07 -8.06 6.08
N ARG A 59 3.02 -8.23 7.41
CA ARG A 59 2.10 -9.17 8.06
C ARG A 59 0.85 -8.42 8.45
N GLU A 60 -0.31 -8.94 8.07
CA GLU A 60 -1.61 -8.42 8.48
C GLU A 60 -2.48 -9.54 9.06
N ILE A 61 -3.42 -9.15 9.92
CA ILE A 61 -4.50 -10.00 10.37
C ILE A 61 -5.62 -9.95 9.32
N PRO A 62 -6.09 -11.12 8.81
CA PRO A 62 -7.23 -11.16 7.89
C PRO A 62 -8.45 -10.46 8.50
N GLY A 63 -8.96 -9.44 7.81
CA GLY A 63 -10.10 -8.67 8.28
C GLY A 63 -10.27 -7.35 7.51
N PRO A 64 -11.31 -6.58 7.83
CA PRO A 64 -11.64 -5.34 7.11
C PRO A 64 -10.68 -4.18 7.38
N TYR A 65 -9.83 -4.28 8.41
CA TYR A 65 -8.99 -3.18 8.88
C TYR A 65 -7.50 -3.37 8.59
N HIS A 66 -7.08 -4.51 8.00
CA HIS A 66 -5.69 -4.78 7.63
C HIS A 66 -4.65 -4.53 8.74
N LEU A 67 -5.05 -4.72 10.01
CA LEU A 67 -4.21 -4.46 11.17
C LEU A 67 -2.98 -5.36 11.18
N SER A 68 -1.84 -4.83 11.60
CA SER A 68 -0.70 -5.67 11.95
C SER A 68 -1.00 -6.52 13.20
N PRO A 69 -0.25 -7.62 13.42
CA PRO A 69 -0.36 -8.40 14.66
C PRO A 69 -0.11 -7.59 15.93
N GLU A 70 0.64 -6.49 15.84
CA GLU A 70 0.96 -5.61 16.97
C GLU A 70 -0.18 -4.62 17.26
N GLU A 71 -0.90 -4.16 16.22
CA GLU A 71 -2.04 -3.25 16.35
C GLU A 71 -3.33 -3.98 16.78
N TYR A 72 -3.47 -5.26 16.43
CA TYR A 72 -4.69 -6.03 16.66
C TYR A 72 -5.19 -5.99 18.12
N PRO A 73 -4.35 -6.28 19.15
CA PRO A 73 -4.80 -6.27 20.54
C PRO A 73 -5.24 -4.88 21.02
N THR A 74 -4.59 -3.82 20.51
CA THR A 74 -4.88 -2.43 20.88
C THR A 74 -6.26 -1.99 20.38
N HIS A 75 -6.69 -2.50 19.23
CA HIS A 75 -7.95 -2.11 18.59
C HIS A 75 -9.10 -3.12 18.78
N THR A 76 -8.87 -4.24 19.48
CA THR A 76 -9.85 -5.34 19.61
C THR A 76 -11.19 -4.85 20.17
N VAL A 77 -11.15 -4.09 21.28
CA VAL A 77 -12.36 -3.58 21.94
C VAL A 77 -13.05 -2.50 21.11
N ALA A 78 -12.28 -1.54 20.60
CA ALA A 78 -12.83 -0.39 19.87
C ALA A 78 -13.50 -0.79 18.55
N LEU A 79 -12.99 -1.82 17.89
CA LEU A 79 -13.49 -2.32 16.61
C LEU A 79 -14.35 -3.58 16.74
N ASN A 80 -14.67 -4.00 17.97
CA ASN A 80 -15.46 -5.21 18.26
C ASN A 80 -14.93 -6.47 17.53
N LEU A 81 -13.61 -6.67 17.60
CA LEU A 81 -12.93 -7.80 16.96
C LEU A 81 -12.92 -9.03 17.91
N PRO A 82 -12.76 -10.26 17.36
CA PRO A 82 -12.56 -11.45 18.16
C PRO A 82 -11.41 -11.32 19.17
N GLU A 83 -11.61 -11.81 20.40
CA GLU A 83 -10.53 -11.87 21.41
C GLU A 83 -9.39 -12.79 20.99
N VAL A 84 -9.72 -13.87 20.28
CA VAL A 84 -8.73 -14.79 19.72
C VAL A 84 -8.26 -14.23 18.38
N MET A 85 -6.99 -13.80 18.34
CA MET A 85 -6.36 -13.26 17.14
C MET A 85 -6.27 -14.33 16.03
N PRO A 86 -6.79 -14.06 14.81
CA PRO A 86 -6.61 -14.94 13.66
C PRO A 86 -5.14 -15.10 13.26
N GLU A 87 -4.82 -16.16 12.50
CA GLU A 87 -3.47 -16.35 12.00
C GLU A 87 -3.05 -15.21 11.03
N PRO A 88 -1.91 -14.53 11.28
CA PRO A 88 -1.43 -13.48 10.39
C PRO A 88 -1.01 -14.04 9.03
N ARG A 89 -1.28 -13.28 7.97
CA ARG A 89 -0.81 -13.59 6.62
C ARG A 89 0.20 -12.54 6.13
N THR A 90 1.19 -12.99 5.37
CA THR A 90 2.10 -12.10 4.67
C THR A 90 1.43 -11.66 3.37
N VAL A 91 1.31 -10.35 3.18
CA VAL A 91 0.68 -9.74 2.00
C VAL A 91 1.60 -8.70 1.39
N GLN A 92 1.34 -8.39 0.12
CA GLN A 92 1.91 -7.22 -0.52
C GLN A 92 0.91 -6.06 -0.42
N VAL A 93 1.43 -4.84 -0.48
CA VAL A 93 0.61 -3.62 -0.45
C VAL A 93 -0.47 -3.69 -1.54
N PRO A 94 -1.76 -3.57 -1.17
CA PRO A 94 -2.86 -3.64 -2.13
C PRO A 94 -2.90 -2.41 -3.04
N VAL A 95 -3.24 -2.60 -4.33
CA VAL A 95 -3.30 -1.57 -5.39
C VAL A 95 -4.42 -1.80 -6.40
#